data_AF-A0A7X0DM64-F1
#
_entry.id   AF-A0A7X0DM64-F1
#
_cell.length_a   1.000
_cell.length_b   1.000
_cell.length_c   1.000
_cell.angle_alpha   90.00
_cell.angle_beta   90.00
_cell.angle_gamma   90.00
#
_symmetry.space_group_name_H-M   'P 1'
#
loop_
_entity.id
_entity.type
_entity.pdbx_description
1 polymer ?
#
loop_
_entity_poly.entity_id
_entity_poly.type
_entity_poly.pdbx_seq_one_letter_code
_entity_poly.pdbx_strand_id
1 'polypeptide(L)'
;MPDPLPDPLTAPRPLFPLDSLRDPGCREVVVETAGDRSGFFVVRQGQTVHAYVNACPHQRVPLNWKPDTFLTPELDAIQCSLHRALFRIEDGYCTEGPCAGRSLTPVPVQVENGMVVVTAPAPSSVP
;
A
#
# COMPACT_ATOMS: atom_id res chain seq x y z
N MET A 1 19.43 6.15 -31.53
CA MET A 1 19.30 5.71 -30.13
C MET A 1 17.84 5.38 -29.95
N PRO A 2 17.44 4.13 -29.64
CA PRO A 2 16.04 3.91 -29.27
C PRO A 2 15.76 4.76 -28.03
N ASP A 3 14.61 5.45 -28.01
CA ASP A 3 14.16 6.21 -26.85
C ASP A 3 14.24 5.34 -25.59
N PRO A 4 14.67 5.88 -24.43
CA PRO A 4 14.52 5.15 -23.18
C PRO A 4 13.04 4.86 -23.00
N LEU A 5 12.68 3.57 -22.94
CA LEU A 5 11.33 3.15 -22.56
C LEU A 5 10.94 3.95 -21.31
N PRO A 6 9.75 4.58 -21.29
CA PRO A 6 9.33 5.35 -20.13
C PRO A 6 9.42 4.45 -18.90
N ASP A 7 10.00 4.99 -17.81
CA ASP A 7 10.08 4.28 -16.53
C ASP A 7 8.67 3.75 -16.22
N PRO A 8 8.50 2.42 -16.02
CA PRO A 8 7.20 1.78 -15.83
C PRO A 8 6.37 2.34 -14.66
N LEU A 9 6.94 3.27 -13.88
CA LEU A 9 6.29 3.98 -12.80
C LEU A 9 5.69 5.34 -13.18
N THR A 10 5.92 5.89 -14.38
CA THR A 10 5.56 7.31 -14.70
C THR A 10 4.13 7.51 -15.20
N ALA A 11 3.40 6.45 -15.52
CA ALA A 11 2.04 6.52 -16.07
C ALA A 11 1.03 5.83 -15.16
N PRO A 12 -0.25 6.26 -15.17
CA PRO A 12 -1.32 5.54 -14.48
C PRO A 12 -1.33 4.08 -14.90
N ARG A 13 -1.33 3.18 -13.92
CA ARG A 13 -1.21 1.74 -14.15
C ARG A 13 -2.39 1.01 -13.51
N PRO A 14 -3.26 0.36 -14.29
CA PRO A 14 -4.29 -0.51 -13.74
C PRO A 14 -3.63 -1.71 -13.07
N LEU A 15 -4.14 -2.07 -11.89
CA LEU A 15 -3.64 -3.20 -11.11
C LEU A 15 -4.57 -4.41 -11.22
N PHE A 16 -5.80 -4.27 -10.74
CA PHE A 16 -6.80 -5.34 -10.66
C PHE A 16 -8.22 -4.78 -10.48
N PRO A 17 -9.27 -5.57 -10.76
CA PRO A 17 -10.66 -5.19 -10.49
C PRO A 17 -10.92 -4.95 -9.00
N LEU A 18 -11.70 -3.92 -8.64
CA LEU A 18 -12.05 -3.60 -7.26
C LEU A 18 -12.80 -4.76 -6.57
N ASP A 19 -13.68 -5.43 -7.29
CA ASP A 19 -14.48 -6.56 -6.82
C ASP A 19 -13.66 -7.83 -6.57
N SER A 20 -12.41 -7.88 -7.05
CA SER A 20 -11.45 -8.92 -6.67
C SER A 20 -10.90 -8.77 -5.24
N LEU A 21 -11.19 -7.65 -4.57
CA LEU A 21 -10.95 -7.47 -3.13
C LEU A 21 -12.23 -7.71 -2.35
N ARG A 22 -12.11 -8.40 -1.22
CA ARG A 22 -13.15 -8.40 -0.18
C ARG A 22 -13.41 -6.97 0.29
N ASP A 23 -14.62 -6.75 0.79
CA ASP A 23 -15.05 -5.47 1.36
C ASP A 23 -15.44 -5.62 2.85
N PRO A 24 -14.65 -5.08 3.80
CA PRO A 24 -13.29 -4.57 3.62
C PRO A 24 -12.27 -5.70 3.36
N GLY A 25 -11.16 -5.34 2.73
CA GLY A 25 -10.11 -6.29 2.37
C GLY A 25 -8.85 -5.61 1.85
N CYS A 26 -7.76 -6.35 1.76
CA CYS A 26 -6.48 -5.83 1.30
C CYS A 26 -5.75 -6.76 0.33
N ARG A 27 -4.81 -6.20 -0.43
CA ARG A 27 -3.91 -6.94 -1.32
C ARG A 27 -2.53 -6.29 -1.38
N GLU A 28 -1.50 -7.11 -1.31
CA GLU A 28 -0.11 -6.74 -1.57
C GLU A 28 0.12 -6.61 -3.08
N VAL A 29 0.87 -5.58 -3.45
CA VAL A 29 1.33 -5.31 -4.81
C VAL A 29 2.83 -5.20 -4.77
N VAL A 30 3.49 -6.16 -5.39
CA VAL A 30 4.94 -6.16 -5.53
C VAL A 30 5.30 -5.48 -6.85
N VAL A 31 6.20 -4.50 -6.79
CA VAL A 31 6.78 -3.86 -7.96
C VAL A 31 8.26 -4.21 -7.99
N GLU A 32 8.67 -4.84 -9.08
CA GLU A 32 10.08 -5.11 -9.35
C GLU A 32 10.62 -3.99 -10.25
N THR A 33 11.52 -3.19 -9.71
CA THR A 33 12.33 -2.23 -10.46
C THR A 33 13.77 -2.72 -10.54
N ALA A 34 14.59 -2.13 -11.42
CA ALA A 34 15.96 -2.57 -11.74
C ALA A 34 16.90 -2.64 -10.50
N GLY A 35 16.78 -3.72 -9.73
CA GLY A 35 17.55 -4.01 -8.51
C GLY A 35 16.76 -3.95 -7.20
N ASP A 36 15.61 -3.27 -7.17
CA ASP A 36 14.84 -3.06 -5.94
C ASP A 36 13.43 -3.67 -6.01
N ARG A 37 13.09 -4.47 -5.00
CA ARG A 37 11.76 -5.04 -4.80
C ARG A 37 11.02 -4.22 -3.75
N SER A 38 10.24 -3.25 -4.20
CA SER A 38 9.40 -2.42 -3.33
C SER A 38 7.95 -2.92 -3.39
N GLY A 39 7.40 -3.27 -2.23
CA GLY A 39 6.00 -3.66 -2.09
C GLY A 39 5.17 -2.50 -1.54
N PHE A 40 3.96 -2.34 -2.04
CA PHE A 40 2.91 -1.58 -1.38
C PHE A 40 1.69 -2.46 -1.22
N PHE A 41 0.69 -1.98 -0.48
CA PHE A 41 -0.57 -2.70 -0.35
C PHE A 41 -1.74 -1.74 -0.53
N VAL A 42 -2.86 -2.30 -0.98
CA VAL A 42 -4.12 -1.59 -1.16
C VAL A 42 -5.11 -2.13 -0.13
N VAL A 43 -5.88 -1.24 0.49
CA VAL A 43 -7.02 -1.53 1.38
C VAL A 43 -8.28 -0.97 0.74
N ARG A 44 -9.34 -1.79 0.66
CA ARG A 44 -10.66 -1.40 0.18
C ARG A 44 -11.61 -1.17 1.35
N GLN A 45 -12.41 -0.11 1.26
CA GLN A 45 -13.60 0.13 2.07
C GLN A 45 -14.73 0.64 1.16
N GLY A 46 -15.75 -0.18 0.89
CA GLY A 46 -16.81 0.19 -0.04
C GLY A 46 -16.29 0.41 -1.46
N GLN A 47 -16.44 1.63 -1.96
CA GLN A 47 -15.96 2.08 -3.27
C GLN A 47 -14.66 2.88 -3.21
N THR A 48 -14.08 3.07 -2.01
CA THR A 48 -12.80 3.75 -1.84
C THR A 48 -11.67 2.76 -1.65
N VAL A 49 -10.48 3.19 -2.04
CA VAL A 49 -9.23 2.46 -1.84
C VAL A 49 -8.18 3.38 -1.25
N HIS A 50 -7.39 2.83 -0.34
CA HIS A 50 -6.23 3.47 0.26
C HIS A 50 -5.01 2.59 0.00
N ALA A 51 -3.85 3.18 -0.27
CA ALA A 51 -2.65 2.39 -0.49
C ALA A 51 -1.44 3.00 0.21
N TYR A 52 -0.56 2.12 0.67
CA TYR A 52 0.62 2.50 1.45
C TYR A 52 1.81 1.62 1.09
N VAL A 53 3.01 2.22 1.15
CA VAL A 53 4.26 1.47 1.08
C VAL A 53 4.30 0.46 2.22
N ASN A 54 4.75 -0.76 1.93
CA ASN A 54 4.89 -1.84 2.90
C ASN A 54 6.17 -1.67 3.74
N ALA A 55 6.25 -0.57 4.49
CA ALA A 55 7.38 -0.25 5.36
C ALA A 55 6.89 0.47 6.62
N CYS A 56 6.99 -0.20 7.77
CA CYS A 56 6.54 0.36 9.04
C CYS A 56 7.49 1.51 9.43
N PRO A 57 7.00 2.72 9.75
CA PRO A 57 7.86 3.87 10.04
C PRO A 57 8.75 3.64 11.27
N HIS A 58 8.41 2.68 12.15
CA HIS A 58 9.21 2.30 13.31
C HIS A 58 10.61 1.78 12.94
N GLN A 59 10.69 0.73 12.11
CA GLN A 59 11.95 0.04 11.79
C GLN A 59 12.19 -0.17 10.29
N ARG A 60 11.32 0.39 9.44
CA ARG A 60 11.30 0.21 7.98
C ARG A 60 11.26 -1.25 7.52
N VAL A 61 10.66 -2.11 8.35
CA VAL A 61 10.37 -3.51 8.01
C VAL A 61 8.97 -3.63 7.41
N PRO A 62 8.69 -4.69 6.63
CA PRO A 62 7.34 -4.99 6.16
C PRO A 62 6.32 -5.05 7.31
N LEU A 63 5.11 -4.58 7.04
CA LEU A 63 4.00 -4.63 7.99
C LEU A 63 3.43 -6.03 8.11
N ASN A 64 3.48 -6.82 7.05
CA ASN A 64 2.89 -8.15 6.96
C ASN A 64 3.94 -9.25 7.17
N TRP A 65 3.47 -10.40 7.68
CA TRP A 65 4.27 -11.63 7.79
C TRP A 65 3.92 -12.66 6.70
N LYS A 66 2.79 -12.45 6.02
CA LYS A 66 2.30 -13.19 4.85
C LYS A 66 1.76 -12.19 3.82
N PRO A 67 1.75 -12.54 2.52
CA PRO A 67 1.02 -11.75 1.54
C PRO A 67 -0.43 -11.48 1.97
N ASP A 68 -0.93 -10.29 1.62
CA ASP A 68 -2.33 -9.88 1.82
C ASP A 68 -2.83 -9.84 3.28
N THR A 69 -1.93 -9.77 4.27
CA THR A 69 -2.30 -9.71 5.70
C THR A 69 -1.86 -8.40 6.35
N PHE A 70 -2.68 -7.35 6.17
CA PHE A 70 -2.40 -6.00 6.68
C PHE A 70 -3.44 -5.48 7.67
N LEU A 71 -4.64 -6.06 7.70
CA LEU A 71 -5.73 -5.58 8.55
C LEU A 71 -5.77 -6.32 9.90
N THR A 72 -6.34 -5.65 10.90
CA THR A 72 -6.80 -6.29 12.15
C THR A 72 -7.82 -7.40 11.86
N PRO A 73 -8.03 -8.34 12.79
CA PRO A 73 -9.10 -9.34 12.68
C PRO A 73 -10.50 -8.72 12.48
N GLU A 74 -10.72 -7.55 13.08
CA GLU A 74 -11.96 -6.76 13.00
C GLU A 74 -12.07 -5.98 11.67
N LEU A 75 -10.97 -5.87 10.92
CA LEU A 75 -10.86 -5.25 9.60
C LEU A 75 -11.11 -3.73 9.61
N ASP A 76 -10.87 -3.10 10.75
CA ASP A 76 -11.11 -1.69 11.02
C ASP A 76 -9.84 -0.85 11.09
N ALA A 77 -8.66 -1.48 11.15
CA ALA A 77 -7.37 -0.82 11.16
C ALA A 77 -6.31 -1.63 10.42
N ILE A 78 -5.23 -0.96 10.01
CA ILE A 78 -4.02 -1.60 9.52
C ILE A 78 -3.14 -1.96 10.73
N GLN A 79 -2.56 -3.16 10.75
CA GLN A 79 -1.70 -3.63 11.83
C GLN A 79 -0.33 -4.08 11.32
N CYS A 80 0.73 -3.58 11.94
CA CYS A 80 2.07 -4.13 11.75
C CYS A 80 2.20 -5.45 12.54
N SER A 81 2.48 -6.56 11.87
CA SER A 81 2.54 -7.89 12.45
C SER A 81 3.70 -8.10 13.45
N LEU A 82 4.73 -7.26 13.39
CA LEU A 82 5.93 -7.43 14.22
C LEU A 82 5.73 -6.90 15.65
N HIS A 83 5.32 -5.64 15.78
CA HIS A 83 5.17 -4.97 17.08
C HIS A 83 3.75 -4.44 17.32
N ARG A 84 2.78 -4.85 16.50
CA ARG A 84 1.34 -4.56 16.64
C ARG A 84 0.97 -3.07 16.63
N ALA A 85 1.78 -2.23 15.99
CA ALA A 85 1.39 -0.85 15.73
C ALA A 85 0.11 -0.81 14.89
N LEU A 86 -0.83 0.07 15.27
CA LEU A 86 -2.13 0.23 14.60
C LEU A 86 -2.17 1.54 13.83
N PHE A 87 -2.65 1.48 12.60
CA PHE A 87 -2.78 2.64 11.72
C PHE A 87 -4.21 2.75 11.21
N ARG A 88 -4.69 3.99 11.09
CA ARG A 88 -5.97 4.28 10.44
C ARG A 88 -5.89 3.95 8.96
N ILE A 89 -7.00 3.46 8.39
CA ILE A 89 -7.05 3.06 6.99
C ILE A 89 -7.06 4.29 6.08
N GLU A 90 -7.61 5.42 6.52
CA GLU A 90 -7.91 6.56 5.65
C GLU A 90 -6.66 7.37 5.30
N ASP A 91 -5.73 7.49 6.25
CA ASP A 91 -4.53 8.33 6.14
C ASP A 91 -3.24 7.66 6.61
N GLY A 92 -3.30 6.41 7.08
CA GLY A 92 -2.14 5.67 7.54
C GLY A 92 -1.54 6.22 8.85
N TYR A 93 -2.25 7.07 9.59
CA TYR A 93 -1.77 7.60 10.86
C TYR A 93 -1.72 6.53 11.95
N CYS A 94 -0.57 6.40 12.61
CA CYS A 94 -0.35 5.46 13.70
C CYS A 94 -0.99 5.96 15.00
N THR A 95 -2.03 5.26 15.45
CA THR A 95 -2.77 5.58 16.68
C THR A 95 -2.21 4.86 17.90
N GLU A 96 -1.55 3.71 17.71
CA GLU A 96 -1.04 2.87 18.80
C GLU A 96 0.28 2.19 18.42
N GLY A 97 1.15 1.98 19.42
CA GLY A 97 2.40 1.22 19.28
C GLY A 97 3.65 2.09 19.18
N PRO A 98 4.83 1.49 18.88
CA PRO A 98 6.12 2.17 19.00
C PRO A 98 6.35 3.36 18.06
N CYS A 99 5.51 3.51 17.03
CA CYS A 99 5.55 4.63 16.10
C CYS A 99 4.32 5.53 16.14
N ALA A 100 3.57 5.54 17.25
CA ALA A 100 2.41 6.42 17.44
C ALA A 100 2.79 7.88 17.12
N GLY A 101 1.92 8.57 16.37
CA GLY A 101 2.18 9.94 15.89
C GLY A 101 2.89 10.04 14.53
N ARG A 102 3.30 8.92 13.93
CA ARG A 102 3.86 8.86 12.57
C ARG A 102 2.85 8.23 11.61
N SER A 103 3.03 8.44 10.31
CA SER A 103 2.15 7.86 9.29
C SER A 103 2.88 6.90 8.35
N LEU A 104 2.13 5.98 7.77
CA LEU A 104 2.56 5.22 6.59
C LEU A 104 2.75 6.16 5.39
N THR A 105 3.63 5.76 4.47
CA THR A 105 3.84 6.53 3.24
C THR A 105 2.74 6.19 2.23
N PRO A 106 1.89 7.14 1.81
CA PRO A 106 0.79 6.86 0.90
C PRO A 106 1.29 6.58 -0.52
N VAL A 107 0.58 5.71 -1.22
CA VAL A 107 0.73 5.45 -2.65
C VAL A 107 -0.53 5.96 -3.36
N PRO A 108 -0.41 6.89 -4.32
CA PRO A 108 -1.58 7.41 -5.04
C PRO A 108 -2.33 6.32 -5.79
N VAL A 109 -3.57 6.07 -5.38
CA VAL A 109 -4.48 5.09 -6.00
C VAL A 109 -5.88 5.68 -6.14
N GLN A 110 -6.61 5.21 -7.15
CA GLN A 110 -8.02 5.51 -7.31
C GLN A 110 -8.77 4.35 -7.97
N VAL A 111 -10.10 4.41 -7.96
CA VAL A 111 -10.96 3.49 -8.70
C VAL A 111 -11.42 4.16 -9.99
N GLU A 112 -11.09 3.56 -11.13
CA GLU A 112 -11.55 3.99 -12.46
C GLU A 112 -12.24 2.84 -13.17
N ASN A 113 -13.49 3.01 -13.58
CA ASN A 113 -14.24 1.99 -14.33
C ASN A 113 -14.22 0.59 -13.65
N GLY A 114 -14.29 0.56 -12.31
CA GLY A 114 -14.24 -0.68 -11.53
C GLY A 114 -12.83 -1.27 -11.34
N MET A 115 -11.78 -0.60 -11.80
CA MET A 115 -10.39 -1.02 -11.66
C MET A 115 -9.67 -0.19 -10.60
N VAL A 116 -8.84 -0.83 -9.78
CA VAL A 116 -7.86 -0.13 -8.95
C VAL A 116 -6.70 0.29 -9.84
N VAL A 117 -6.41 1.59 -9.86
CA VAL A 117 -5.37 2.21 -10.68
C VAL A 117 -4.41 2.97 -9.77
N VAL A 118 -3.11 2.76 -9.96
CA VAL A 118 -2.06 3.61 -9.38
C VAL A 118 -1.93 4.83 -10.27
N THR A 119 -1.97 6.04 -9.71
CA THR A 119 -2.06 7.30 -10.48
C THR A 119 -0.75 8.06 -10.60
N ALA A 120 0.27 7.65 -9.85
CA ALA A 120 1.62 8.23 -9.87
C ALA A 120 2.63 7.16 -9.45
N PRO A 121 3.94 7.33 -9.74
CA PRO A 121 4.98 6.43 -9.25
C PRO A 121 4.81 6.19 -7.74
N ALA A 122 4.85 4.93 -7.30
CA ALA A 122 5.07 4.65 -5.90
C ALA A 122 6.43 5.28 -5.52
N PRO A 123 6.54 6.02 -4.40
CA PRO A 123 7.78 6.67 -4.03
C PRO A 123 8.89 5.61 -3.92
N SER A 124 9.95 5.79 -4.69
CA SER A 124 11.05 4.81 -4.88
C SER A 124 11.96 4.65 -3.66
N SER A 125 11.72 5.40 -2.58
CA SER A 125 12.35 5.23 -1.28
C SER A 125 11.71 6.20 -0.30
N VAL A 126 11.49 5.77 0.94
CA VAL A 126 11.31 6.70 2.06
C VAL A 126 12.73 7.09 2.50
N PRO A 127 13.11 8.39 2.49
CA PRO A 127 14.41 8.80 3.04
C PRO A 127 14.55 8.37 4.50
#